data_AF-A0A1E3B122-F1
#
_entry.id   AF-A0A1E3B122-F1
#
_cell.length_a   1.000
_cell.length_b   1.000
_cell.length_c   1.000
_cell.angle_alpha   90.00
_cell.angle_beta   90.00
_cell.angle_gamma   90.00
#
_symmetry.space_group_name_H-M   'P 1'
#
loop_
_entity.id
_entity.type
_entity.pdbx_description
1 polymer ?
#
loop_
_entity_poly.entity_id
_entity_poly.type
_entity_poly.pdbx_seq_one_letter_code
_entity_poly.pdbx_strand_id
1 'polypeptide(L)'
;MNAPIIQMGWTSRDIANVSLDRIDVIHTRYNSGNELYPRALVGSASSYVNPTETNTANTSHAITDYTVSNIRAEGISPALVSLNLISNLDNFRIVNASIDEFAPATTELDVSLVRGFTDASHGNAMVTMGQHSRNGTGLLIQNYRVSNEKVSFAAGNWNSTSAGRLNVDPAYWGKWRVE
;
A
#
# COMPACT_ATOMS: atom_id res chain seq x y z
N MET A 1 11.53 1.41 -16.51
CA MET A 1 10.54 1.11 -15.44
C MET A 1 10.83 2.04 -14.29
N ASN A 2 9.80 2.66 -13.70
CA ASN A 2 9.96 3.46 -12.49
C ASN A 2 9.19 2.76 -11.36
N ALA A 3 9.88 2.57 -10.23
CA ALA A 3 9.40 1.84 -9.06
C ALA A 3 8.79 2.81 -8.04
N PRO A 4 8.06 2.32 -7.01
CA PRO A 4 7.72 3.13 -5.83
C PRO A 4 8.97 3.47 -5.02
N ILE A 5 8.85 4.33 -4.01
CA ILE A 5 9.96 4.70 -3.13
C ILE A 5 10.41 3.49 -2.29
N ILE A 6 9.46 2.84 -1.61
CA ILE A 6 9.66 1.58 -0.89
C ILE A 6 8.98 0.47 -1.70
N GLN A 7 9.73 -0.58 -2.07
CA GLN A 7 9.24 -1.69 -2.89
C GLN A 7 9.38 -3.02 -2.15
N MET A 8 8.30 -3.81 -2.14
CA MET A 8 8.29 -5.16 -1.51
C MET A 8 7.74 -6.27 -2.40
N GLY A 9 7.22 -5.95 -3.59
CA GLY A 9 6.63 -6.92 -4.53
C GLY A 9 7.65 -7.61 -5.43
N TRP A 10 7.29 -7.74 -6.73
CA TRP A 10 7.98 -8.51 -7.77
C TRP A 10 7.92 -10.03 -7.63
N THR A 11 8.00 -10.55 -6.42
CA THR A 11 7.80 -11.96 -6.12
C THR A 11 7.26 -12.07 -4.71
N SER A 12 6.57 -13.15 -4.41
CA SER A 12 6.11 -13.42 -3.04
C SER A 12 7.31 -13.58 -2.10
N ARG A 13 7.18 -13.15 -0.84
CA ARG A 13 8.29 -13.09 0.11
C ARG A 13 7.85 -13.46 1.51
N ASP A 14 8.75 -14.11 2.23
CA ASP A 14 8.73 -14.18 3.68
C ASP A 14 9.66 -13.11 4.25
N ILE A 15 9.06 -12.04 4.79
CA ILE A 15 9.78 -10.92 5.39
C ILE A 15 9.16 -10.64 6.75
N ALA A 16 10.00 -10.50 7.77
CA ALA A 16 9.56 -10.13 9.11
C ALA A 16 10.47 -9.07 9.73
N ASN A 17 9.93 -8.31 10.70
CA ASN A 17 10.69 -7.40 11.57
C ASN A 17 11.45 -6.30 10.82
N VAL A 18 10.74 -5.58 9.96
CA VAL A 18 11.32 -4.46 9.20
C VAL A 18 10.83 -3.14 9.78
N SER A 19 11.75 -2.21 9.98
CA SER A 19 11.44 -0.84 10.40
C SER A 19 12.17 0.15 9.52
N LEU A 20 11.43 1.09 8.93
CA LEU A 20 11.95 2.26 8.25
C LEU A 20 11.43 3.50 8.98
N ASP A 21 12.32 4.42 9.30
CA ASP A 21 12.02 5.65 10.04
C ASP A 21 12.67 6.85 9.36
N ARG A 22 12.00 8.00 9.43
CA ARG A 22 12.46 9.32 8.95
C ARG A 22 12.84 9.30 7.47
N ILE A 23 11.83 9.30 6.62
CA ILE A 23 11.97 9.25 5.17
C ILE A 23 11.44 10.54 4.59
N ASP A 24 12.34 11.38 4.07
CA ASP A 24 11.98 12.61 3.37
C ASP A 24 12.07 12.40 1.85
N VAL A 25 10.90 12.34 1.21
CA VAL A 25 10.75 12.30 -0.24
C VAL A 25 10.60 13.75 -0.73
N ILE A 26 11.74 14.40 -0.95
CA ILE A 26 11.77 15.83 -1.27
C ILE A 26 11.23 16.15 -2.67
N HIS A 27 11.29 15.20 -3.61
CA HIS A 27 10.75 15.36 -4.96
C HIS A 27 10.38 14.01 -5.57
N THR A 28 9.32 14.00 -6.37
CA THR A 28 9.01 12.91 -7.31
C THR A 28 8.74 13.48 -8.71
N ARG A 29 8.82 12.64 -9.75
CA ARG A 29 8.60 13.05 -11.15
C ARG A 29 7.88 12.01 -11.98
N TYR A 30 6.90 11.35 -11.39
CA TYR A 30 6.10 10.37 -12.11
C TYR A 30 5.16 11.09 -13.09
N ASN A 31 5.06 10.58 -14.32
CA ASN A 31 4.22 11.19 -15.36
C ASN A 31 2.85 10.49 -15.51
N SER A 32 2.75 9.24 -15.08
CA SER A 32 1.52 8.44 -15.13
C SER A 32 1.58 7.28 -14.16
N GLY A 33 0.41 6.78 -13.74
CA GLY A 33 0.20 5.59 -12.93
C GLY A 33 0.39 4.30 -13.72
N ASN A 34 0.48 3.19 -12.99
CA ASN A 34 0.43 1.83 -13.54
C ASN A 34 0.10 0.91 -12.38
N GLU A 35 -1.00 0.17 -12.49
CA GLU A 35 -1.49 -0.68 -11.41
C GLU A 35 -0.59 -1.91 -11.15
N LEU A 36 0.13 -2.42 -12.15
CA LEU A 36 1.01 -3.59 -12.00
C LEU A 36 2.39 -3.20 -11.46
N TYR A 37 2.81 -1.97 -11.75
CA TYR A 37 4.08 -1.37 -11.30
C TYR A 37 3.79 -0.07 -10.57
N PRO A 38 3.27 -0.17 -9.34
CA PRO A 38 2.73 0.95 -8.63
C PRO A 38 3.80 2.02 -8.38
N ARG A 39 3.41 3.26 -8.63
CA ARG A 39 4.19 4.45 -8.28
C ARG A 39 3.51 5.07 -7.08
N ALA A 40 4.10 4.84 -5.92
CA ALA A 40 3.59 5.24 -4.61
C ALA A 40 4.77 5.43 -3.65
N LEU A 41 4.51 5.97 -2.47
CA LEU A 41 5.53 6.02 -1.42
C LEU A 41 5.87 4.60 -0.93
N VAL A 42 4.84 3.79 -0.64
CA VAL A 42 4.98 2.38 -0.25
C VAL A 42 4.28 1.53 -1.29
N GLY A 43 5.00 0.61 -1.94
CA GLY A 43 4.41 -0.19 -3.01
C GLY A 43 4.85 -1.65 -3.09
N SER A 44 3.99 -2.44 -3.73
CA SER A 44 4.24 -3.84 -4.07
C SER A 44 3.85 -4.06 -5.52
N ALA A 45 4.85 -4.24 -6.40
CA ALA A 45 4.61 -4.59 -7.80
C ALA A 45 4.10 -6.03 -7.95
N SER A 46 3.35 -6.27 -9.03
CA SER A 46 2.97 -7.61 -9.48
C SER A 46 4.20 -8.48 -9.76
N SER A 47 3.97 -9.79 -9.94
CA SER A 47 5.04 -10.74 -10.23
C SER A 47 5.89 -10.32 -11.44
N TYR A 48 7.23 -10.36 -11.33
CA TYR A 48 8.11 -10.09 -12.47
C TYR A 48 8.04 -11.18 -13.54
N VAL A 49 7.58 -12.38 -13.18
CA VAL A 49 7.49 -13.53 -14.10
C VAL A 49 6.30 -13.34 -15.05
N ASN A 50 5.12 -13.05 -14.49
CA ASN A 50 3.89 -12.80 -15.25
C ASN A 50 3.17 -11.58 -14.66
N PRO A 51 3.55 -10.36 -15.07
CA PRO A 51 3.09 -9.13 -14.41
C PRO A 51 1.60 -8.85 -14.53
N THR A 52 0.95 -9.36 -15.58
CA THR A 52 -0.48 -9.18 -15.85
C THR A 52 -1.36 -10.23 -15.18
N GLU A 53 -0.76 -11.29 -14.62
CA GLU A 53 -1.48 -12.40 -14.00
C GLU A 53 -1.72 -12.11 -12.51
N THR A 54 -2.99 -12.20 -12.09
CA THR A 54 -3.41 -11.94 -10.71
C THR A 54 -3.41 -13.20 -9.83
N ASN A 55 -3.06 -14.37 -10.39
CA ASN A 55 -2.97 -15.66 -9.69
C ASN A 55 -1.52 -16.09 -9.39
N THR A 56 -0.62 -15.12 -9.27
CA THR A 56 0.83 -15.32 -9.08
C THR A 56 1.29 -15.19 -7.62
N ALA A 57 0.36 -15.09 -6.68
CA ALA A 57 0.68 -15.00 -5.25
C ALA A 57 1.12 -16.35 -4.68
N ASN A 58 1.69 -16.31 -3.47
CA ASN A 58 1.93 -17.50 -2.65
C ASN A 58 1.31 -17.28 -1.27
N THR A 59 0.30 -18.08 -0.93
CA THR A 59 -0.43 -18.03 0.34
C THR A 59 0.33 -18.63 1.52
N SER A 60 1.46 -19.29 1.28
CA SER A 60 2.38 -19.75 2.33
C SER A 60 3.41 -18.68 2.73
N HIS A 61 3.52 -17.59 1.96
CA HIS A 61 4.45 -16.50 2.24
C HIS A 61 3.78 -15.33 2.98
N ALA A 62 4.50 -14.63 3.85
CA ALA A 62 3.97 -13.49 4.60
C ALA A 62 4.98 -12.33 4.75
N ILE A 63 4.44 -11.11 4.66
CA ILE A 63 5.09 -9.89 5.13
C ILE A 63 4.49 -9.58 6.50
N THR A 64 5.32 -9.69 7.55
CA THR A 64 4.90 -9.58 8.95
C THR A 64 5.71 -8.53 9.69
N ASP A 65 5.12 -7.83 10.65
CA ASP A 65 5.83 -6.89 11.54
C ASP A 65 6.67 -5.85 10.76
N TYR A 66 6.02 -5.18 9.81
CA TYR A 66 6.65 -4.21 8.91
C TYR A 66 6.16 -2.80 9.25
N THR A 67 7.05 -1.90 9.64
CA THR A 67 6.69 -0.52 10.00
C THR A 67 7.42 0.49 9.12
N VAL A 68 6.65 1.38 8.50
CA VAL A 68 7.14 2.63 7.91
C VAL A 68 6.68 3.77 8.81
N SER A 69 7.61 4.58 9.30
CA SER A 69 7.30 5.68 10.21
C SER A 69 7.94 7.00 9.77
N ASN A 70 7.24 8.11 10.04
CA ASN A 70 7.72 9.46 9.78
C ASN A 70 8.16 9.65 8.32
N ILE A 71 7.28 9.28 7.39
CA ILE A 71 7.48 9.47 5.95
C ILE A 71 6.78 10.76 5.50
N ARG A 72 7.53 11.68 4.90
CA ARG A 72 7.01 12.94 4.35
C ARG A 72 7.31 13.03 2.86
N ALA A 73 6.32 13.39 2.07
CA ALA A 73 6.47 13.67 0.66
C ALA A 73 6.15 15.13 0.35
N GLU A 74 7.12 15.84 -0.23
CA GLU A 74 7.05 17.26 -0.50
C GLU A 74 6.48 17.56 -1.88
N GLY A 75 5.67 18.62 -1.97
CA GLY A 75 5.02 19.04 -3.20
C GLY A 75 4.17 17.94 -3.84
N ILE A 76 4.03 18.01 -5.16
CA ILE A 76 3.21 17.08 -5.94
C ILE A 76 3.80 15.67 -5.89
N SER A 77 3.04 14.76 -5.31
CA SER A 77 3.48 13.40 -4.97
C SER A 77 2.49 12.33 -5.42
N PRO A 78 2.95 11.07 -5.58
CA PRO A 78 2.06 9.95 -5.81
C PRO A 78 1.31 9.56 -4.53
N ALA A 79 0.45 8.56 -4.66
CA ALA A 79 -0.29 7.93 -3.59
C ALA A 79 0.60 7.42 -2.44
N LEU A 80 0.02 7.36 -1.25
CA LEU A 80 0.69 6.82 -0.06
C LEU A 80 1.08 5.35 -0.25
N VAL A 81 0.10 4.52 -0.61
CA VAL A 81 0.26 3.06 -0.61
C VAL A 81 -0.32 2.44 -1.86
N SER A 82 0.43 1.58 -2.55
CA SER A 82 -0.09 0.87 -3.71
C SER A 82 0.47 -0.55 -3.79
N LEU A 83 -0.32 -1.53 -3.33
CA LEU A 83 0.07 -2.91 -3.06
C LEU A 83 -0.72 -3.90 -3.91
N ASN A 84 -0.02 -4.58 -4.82
CA ASN A 84 -0.44 -5.89 -5.30
C ASN A 84 0.04 -6.93 -4.28
N LEU A 85 -0.88 -7.44 -3.46
CA LEU A 85 -0.55 -8.39 -2.40
C LEU A 85 -0.31 -9.77 -3.02
N ILE A 86 0.97 -10.11 -3.20
CA ILE A 86 1.44 -11.41 -3.68
C ILE A 86 1.95 -12.31 -2.53
N SER A 87 1.81 -11.84 -1.29
CA SER A 87 2.06 -12.56 -0.03
C SER A 87 1.03 -12.10 0.99
N ASN A 88 0.82 -12.87 2.05
CA ASN A 88 -0.03 -12.44 3.16
C ASN A 88 0.54 -11.17 3.81
N LEU A 89 -0.32 -10.36 4.41
CA LEU A 89 0.07 -9.10 5.05
C LEU A 89 -0.40 -9.07 6.52
N ASP A 90 0.55 -9.06 7.44
CA ASP A 90 0.27 -9.07 8.88
C ASP A 90 1.06 -8.00 9.63
N ASN A 91 0.39 -7.29 10.53
CA ASN A 91 0.96 -6.23 11.37
C ASN A 91 1.80 -5.20 10.57
N PHE A 92 1.32 -4.83 9.38
CA PHE A 92 1.91 -3.78 8.56
C PHE A 92 1.44 -2.41 9.02
N ARG A 93 2.36 -1.49 9.27
CA ARG A 93 2.08 -0.18 9.87
C ARG A 93 2.70 0.93 9.04
N ILE A 94 1.91 1.94 8.74
CA ILE A 94 2.37 3.24 8.23
C ILE A 94 1.98 4.28 9.28
N VAL A 95 2.96 4.89 9.94
CA VAL A 95 2.74 5.77 11.09
C VAL A 95 3.33 7.15 10.82
N ASN A 96 2.55 8.21 11.04
CA ASN A 96 2.96 9.60 10.81
C ASN A 96 3.41 9.81 9.35
N ALA A 97 2.52 9.55 8.40
CA ALA A 97 2.76 9.84 6.99
C ALA A 97 2.15 11.20 6.60
N SER A 98 2.84 11.98 5.78
CA SER A 98 2.30 13.23 5.23
C SER A 98 2.63 13.38 3.75
N ILE A 99 1.63 13.82 2.98
CA ILE A 99 1.76 14.18 1.56
C ILE A 99 1.31 15.63 1.40
N ASP A 100 2.14 16.52 0.87
CA ASP A 100 1.76 17.93 0.70
C ASP A 100 0.60 18.09 -0.29
N GLU A 101 0.74 17.49 -1.48
CA GLU A 101 -0.24 17.54 -2.56
C GLU A 101 -0.16 16.28 -3.43
N PHE A 102 -1.30 15.81 -3.94
CA PHE A 102 -1.32 14.72 -4.91
C PHE A 102 -1.08 15.19 -6.34
N ALA A 103 -0.51 14.32 -7.15
CA ALA A 103 -0.53 14.47 -8.60
C ALA A 103 -1.96 14.63 -9.15
N PRO A 104 -2.15 15.36 -10.27
CA PRO A 104 -3.46 15.51 -10.88
C PRO A 104 -4.10 14.15 -11.21
N ALA A 105 -5.42 14.04 -11.02
CA ALA A 105 -6.15 12.78 -11.26
C ALA A 105 -5.97 12.23 -12.70
N THR A 106 -5.71 13.09 -13.68
CA THR A 106 -5.39 12.69 -15.07
C THR A 106 -4.12 11.86 -15.21
N THR A 107 -3.27 11.85 -14.17
CA THR A 107 -2.05 11.05 -14.12
C THR A 107 -2.26 9.67 -13.51
N GLU A 108 -3.41 9.40 -12.85
CA GLU A 108 -3.68 8.15 -12.15
C GLU A 108 -2.66 7.81 -11.04
N LEU A 109 -2.02 8.82 -10.47
CA LEU A 109 -1.00 8.68 -9.42
C LEU A 109 -1.52 9.00 -8.03
N ASP A 110 -2.69 9.62 -7.90
CA ASP A 110 -3.23 10.14 -6.64
C ASP A 110 -3.89 9.08 -5.76
N VAL A 111 -4.38 7.99 -6.36
CA VAL A 111 -5.14 6.96 -5.65
C VAL A 111 -4.25 5.82 -5.15
N SER A 112 -4.28 5.60 -3.84
CA SER A 112 -3.71 4.43 -3.20
C SER A 112 -4.54 3.19 -3.53
N LEU A 113 -3.89 2.08 -3.91
CA LEU A 113 -4.56 0.83 -4.32
C LEU A 113 -4.07 -0.33 -3.47
N VAL A 114 -4.94 -1.11 -2.85
CA VAL A 114 -4.53 -2.37 -2.21
C VAL A 114 -5.40 -3.49 -2.75
N ARG A 115 -4.78 -4.48 -3.40
CA ARG A 115 -5.47 -5.56 -4.12
C ARG A 115 -4.94 -6.92 -3.70
N GLY A 116 -5.85 -7.88 -3.55
CA GLY A 116 -5.48 -9.27 -3.26
C GLY A 116 -5.21 -10.05 -4.53
N PHE A 117 -4.06 -10.72 -4.61
CA PHE A 117 -3.80 -11.70 -5.66
C PHE A 117 -4.10 -13.11 -5.13
N THR A 118 -4.26 -14.06 -6.03
CA THR A 118 -4.55 -15.46 -5.72
C THR A 118 -3.35 -16.36 -5.97
N ASP A 119 -3.36 -17.54 -5.37
CA ASP A 119 -2.33 -18.56 -5.50
C ASP A 119 -2.86 -19.73 -6.33
N ALA A 120 -2.44 -19.77 -7.60
CA ALA A 120 -2.87 -20.82 -8.53
C ALA A 120 -2.48 -22.23 -8.07
N SER A 121 -1.42 -22.37 -7.27
CA SER A 121 -0.95 -23.68 -6.77
C SER A 121 -1.74 -24.17 -5.56
N HIS A 122 -2.46 -23.27 -4.88
CA HIS A 122 -3.28 -23.56 -3.70
C HIS A 122 -4.77 -23.29 -3.97
N GLY A 123 -5.28 -23.79 -5.09
CA GLY A 123 -6.70 -23.73 -5.41
C GLY A 123 -7.23 -22.33 -5.71
N ASN A 124 -6.37 -21.42 -6.17
CA ASN A 124 -6.68 -19.99 -6.35
C ASN A 124 -7.10 -19.29 -5.04
N ALA A 125 -6.57 -19.76 -3.90
CA ALA A 125 -6.79 -19.08 -2.63
C ALA A 125 -6.23 -17.65 -2.68
N MET A 126 -7.02 -16.69 -2.20
CA MET A 126 -6.61 -15.29 -2.11
C MET A 126 -5.67 -15.08 -0.92
N VAL A 127 -4.65 -14.23 -1.08
CA VAL A 127 -3.79 -13.86 0.05
C VAL A 127 -4.59 -13.16 1.14
N THR A 128 -4.20 -13.43 2.37
CA THR A 128 -4.88 -12.92 3.55
C THR A 128 -4.27 -11.62 4.04
N MET A 129 -5.10 -10.82 4.71
CA MET A 129 -4.66 -9.63 5.44
C MET A 129 -5.14 -9.77 6.87
N GLY A 130 -4.20 -9.65 7.80
CA GLY A 130 -4.51 -9.61 9.22
C GLY A 130 -4.87 -10.95 9.85
N GLN A 131 -4.62 -12.08 9.18
CA GLN A 131 -4.96 -13.41 9.71
C GLN A 131 -4.23 -13.70 11.04
N HIS A 132 -2.98 -13.26 11.15
CA HIS A 132 -2.14 -13.44 12.32
C HIS A 132 -1.91 -12.14 13.10
N SER A 133 -2.57 -11.07 12.69
CA SER A 133 -2.44 -9.75 13.30
C SER A 133 -3.32 -9.58 14.53
N ARG A 134 -2.86 -8.78 15.48
CA ARG A 134 -3.66 -8.40 16.65
C ARG A 134 -4.97 -7.74 16.19
N ASN A 135 -6.09 -8.20 16.73
CA ASN A 135 -7.44 -7.73 16.39
C ASN A 135 -7.81 -7.88 14.91
N GLY A 136 -7.11 -8.74 14.16
CA GLY A 136 -7.38 -8.98 12.74
C GLY A 136 -6.99 -7.83 11.80
N THR A 137 -6.25 -6.83 12.28
CA THR A 137 -5.85 -5.65 11.48
C THR A 137 -4.47 -5.88 10.85
N GLY A 138 -4.42 -6.23 9.58
CA GLY A 138 -3.17 -6.47 8.83
C GLY A 138 -2.49 -5.20 8.33
N LEU A 139 -3.26 -4.15 8.02
CA LEU A 139 -2.73 -2.83 7.63
C LEU A 139 -3.27 -1.73 8.55
N LEU A 140 -2.38 -1.03 9.25
CA LEU A 140 -2.70 0.16 10.03
C LEU A 140 -2.03 1.39 9.43
N ILE A 141 -2.83 2.39 9.05
CA ILE A 141 -2.38 3.72 8.65
C ILE A 141 -2.73 4.69 9.78
N GLN A 142 -1.74 5.20 10.51
CA GLN A 142 -1.96 6.02 11.70
C GLN A 142 -1.33 7.40 11.52
N ASN A 143 -2.06 8.45 11.90
CA ASN A 143 -1.66 9.85 11.77
C ASN A 143 -1.26 10.23 10.34
N TYR A 144 -2.03 9.74 9.37
CA TYR A 144 -1.85 10.12 7.97
C TYR A 144 -2.47 11.50 7.70
N ARG A 145 -1.71 12.35 7.00
CA ARG A 145 -2.15 13.68 6.58
C ARG A 145 -1.95 13.91 5.09
N VAL A 146 -2.90 14.62 4.48
CA VAL A 146 -2.76 15.18 3.14
C VAL A 146 -2.91 16.69 3.27
N SER A 147 -1.89 17.43 2.84
CA SER A 147 -1.73 18.84 3.18
C SER A 147 -1.89 19.05 4.70
N ASN A 148 -2.80 19.92 5.10
CA ASN A 148 -3.13 20.18 6.50
C ASN A 148 -4.26 19.32 7.06
N GLU A 149 -4.81 18.36 6.31
CA GLU A 149 -5.96 17.56 6.72
C GLU A 149 -5.54 16.20 7.28
N LYS A 150 -6.05 15.82 8.46
CA LYS A 150 -5.86 14.48 9.01
C LYS A 150 -6.87 13.52 8.38
N VAL A 151 -6.37 12.42 7.82
CA VAL A 151 -7.18 11.38 7.19
C VAL A 151 -7.55 10.33 8.23
N SER A 152 -8.83 9.96 8.31
CA SER A 152 -9.29 8.87 9.18
C SER A 152 -10.65 8.31 8.76
N PHE A 153 -10.97 7.11 9.26
CA PHE A 153 -12.33 6.59 9.16
C PHE A 153 -13.35 7.46 9.88
N ALA A 154 -13.00 7.96 11.08
CA ALA A 154 -13.89 8.79 11.90
C ALA A 154 -14.27 10.10 11.21
N ALA A 155 -13.34 10.71 10.45
CA ALA A 155 -13.60 11.92 9.69
C ALA A 155 -14.31 11.67 8.35
N GLY A 156 -14.44 10.42 7.91
CA GLY A 156 -15.09 10.05 6.65
C GLY A 156 -14.36 10.50 5.38
N ASN A 157 -13.13 11.01 5.51
CA ASN A 157 -12.36 11.65 4.43
C ASN A 157 -11.29 10.75 3.80
N TRP A 158 -11.38 9.44 3.98
CA TRP A 158 -10.31 8.49 3.66
C TRP A 158 -10.33 7.92 2.24
N ASN A 159 -11.51 7.76 1.64
CA ASN A 159 -11.72 6.93 0.44
C ASN A 159 -11.14 7.54 -0.85
N SER A 160 -11.23 6.80 -1.95
CA SER A 160 -10.66 7.15 -3.27
C SER A 160 -11.13 8.49 -3.83
N THR A 161 -12.32 8.95 -3.44
CA THR A 161 -12.91 10.22 -3.89
C THR A 161 -12.79 11.33 -2.85
N SER A 162 -12.17 11.04 -1.69
CA SER A 162 -11.97 11.98 -0.58
C SER A 162 -10.49 12.34 -0.41
N ALA A 163 -10.19 13.20 0.57
CA ALA A 163 -8.84 13.70 0.84
C ALA A 163 -7.77 12.60 0.96
N GLY A 164 -8.10 11.46 1.56
CA GLY A 164 -7.15 10.38 1.81
C GLY A 164 -6.76 9.55 0.58
N ARG A 165 -7.58 9.56 -0.47
CA ARG A 165 -7.37 8.80 -1.71
C ARG A 165 -7.07 7.31 -1.51
N LEU A 166 -7.66 6.67 -0.49
CA LEU A 166 -7.45 5.25 -0.20
C LEU A 166 -8.50 4.38 -0.89
N ASN A 167 -8.05 3.43 -1.71
CA ASN A 167 -8.87 2.40 -2.34
C ASN A 167 -8.32 1.01 -1.99
N VAL A 168 -8.80 0.46 -0.89
CA VAL A 168 -8.49 -0.91 -0.46
C VAL A 168 -9.59 -1.84 -0.93
N ASP A 169 -9.22 -2.98 -1.51
CA ASP A 169 -10.14 -4.01 -1.97
C ASP A 169 -11.23 -4.30 -0.91
N PRO A 170 -12.53 -4.25 -1.28
CA PRO A 170 -13.62 -4.53 -0.35
C PRO A 170 -13.51 -5.87 0.39
N ALA A 171 -12.83 -6.87 -0.20
CA ALA A 171 -12.59 -8.15 0.46
C ALA A 171 -11.72 -8.04 1.73
N TYR A 172 -10.99 -6.94 1.91
CA TYR A 172 -10.22 -6.64 3.11
C TYR A 172 -10.93 -5.69 4.09
N TRP A 173 -12.21 -5.38 3.89
CA TRP A 173 -12.94 -4.56 4.86
C TRP A 173 -12.87 -5.15 6.27
N GLY A 174 -12.58 -4.30 7.26
CA GLY A 174 -12.33 -4.72 8.65
C GLY A 174 -10.95 -5.34 8.91
N LYS A 175 -10.11 -5.53 7.88
CA LYS A 175 -8.71 -6.00 8.00
C LYS A 175 -7.69 -4.88 7.96
N TRP A 176 -8.13 -3.64 7.78
CA TRP A 176 -7.28 -2.46 7.79
C TRP A 176 -7.94 -1.31 8.53
N ARG A 177 -7.14 -0.33 8.96
CA ARG A 177 -7.59 0.87 9.65
C ARG A 177 -6.85 2.11 9.18
N VAL A 178 -7.55 3.24 9.19
CA VAL A 178 -6.94 4.57 9.09
C VAL A 178 -7.46 5.48 10.20
N GLU A 179 -6.56 6.01 11.03
CA GLU A 179 -6.88 6.75 12.27
C GLU A 179 -5.94 7.91 12.61
#